data_AF-A0A7X5WR93-F1
#
_entry.id   AF-A0A7X5WR93-F1
#
_cell.length_a   1.000
_cell.length_b   1.000
_cell.length_c   1.000
_cell.angle_alpha   90.00
_cell.angle_beta   90.00
_cell.angle_gamma   90.00
#
_symmetry.space_group_name_H-M   'P 1'
#
loop_
_entity.id
_entity.type
_entity.pdbx_description
1 polymer ?
#
loop_
_entity_poly.entity_id
_entity_poly.type
_entity_poly.pdbx_seq_one_letter_code
_entity_poly.pdbx_strand_id
1 'polypeptide(L)'
;MFTRRFLEFLAAFALMGLLAAACGSGDDTDTAGDDAVDDQTDDTDDTGDGGDDQTDDTGDDADDTDDAADDPGADGVRQVPGEYATIQAAVDAAAEGDLVLIGEGVYNEAVIVQTDNLVIRGIDRNTVILDGEASDTLENGFLIVGNGVAVENLTVRNYVRNGIFFTGDYANDFFVDGWRASYVTVHNVGDYGVYAFNAVNGQIDNSFGAAAADSPFYVGQCKPCNALVYNVEGTTSQLGYSGTNSSGTTIAASWFHDNMIGIVNNSSDGEELAPHTGSLIVGNLVENNNNRMVPRKGDTYTIGVGSGIVMAGTDGNIVERNTLVGNERAGVIVVDWIAEVLGGSTDFPAIGNVIRDNRIQGSLLDADLLLAKLDPAAGGQGNCYSGNTFGASIPADTQSVLPCDGADTAVLPPLTDLLVQFNIDDFEAADFMALPAPAYDFDNMPGDPATDPAEPAVGLPMEIDLDALVAPEPSA
;
A
#
# COMPACT_ATOMS: atom_id res chain seq x y z
N MET A 1 22.64 14.81 21.49
CA MET A 1 22.94 14.81 20.04
C MET A 1 21.71 14.49 19.17
N PHE A 2 20.50 14.38 19.75
CA PHE A 2 19.26 13.98 19.06
C PHE A 2 18.41 15.18 18.57
N THR A 3 18.59 16.37 19.15
CA THR A 3 17.75 17.55 18.86
C THR A 3 18.08 18.27 17.55
N ARG A 4 19.26 18.05 16.96
CA ARG A 4 19.66 18.68 15.68
C ARG A 4 19.15 17.88 14.46
N ARG A 5 19.02 16.56 14.59
CA ARG A 5 18.40 15.68 13.59
C ARG A 5 16.87 15.89 13.47
N PHE A 6 16.24 16.35 14.54
CA PHE A 6 14.80 16.63 14.63
C PHE A 6 14.34 17.83 13.80
N LEU A 7 15.12 18.92 13.73
CA LEU A 7 14.78 20.09 12.90
C LEU A 7 15.01 19.82 11.40
N GLU A 8 15.96 18.96 11.05
CA GLU A 8 16.21 18.59 9.65
C GLU A 8 15.12 17.64 9.12
N PHE A 9 14.55 16.77 9.97
CA PHE A 9 13.45 15.85 9.62
C PHE A 9 12.11 16.57 9.42
N LEU A 10 11.76 17.54 10.29
CA LEU A 10 10.57 18.38 10.12
C LEU A 10 10.69 19.37 8.95
N ALA A 11 11.89 19.88 8.68
CA ALA A 11 12.14 20.71 7.50
C ALA A 11 12.05 19.90 6.21
N ALA A 12 12.46 18.62 6.21
CA ALA A 12 12.27 17.73 5.06
C ALA A 12 10.78 17.45 4.80
N PHE A 13 9.95 17.25 5.83
CA PHE A 13 8.50 17.07 5.66
C PHE A 13 7.76 18.35 5.21
N ALA A 14 8.15 19.52 5.71
CA ALA A 14 7.58 20.79 5.27
C ALA A 14 8.06 21.20 3.84
N LEU A 15 9.18 20.66 3.37
CA LEU A 15 9.71 20.90 2.01
C LEU A 15 9.35 19.77 1.01
N MET A 16 8.99 18.57 1.49
CA MET A 16 8.46 17.45 0.70
C MET A 16 6.94 17.44 0.57
N GLY A 17 6.24 18.44 1.12
CA GLY A 17 4.87 18.78 0.74
C GLY A 17 4.70 19.16 -0.74
N LEU A 18 5.77 19.13 -1.55
CA LEU A 18 5.78 19.47 -2.98
C LEU A 18 6.31 18.36 -3.91
N LEU A 19 6.47 17.11 -3.45
CA LEU A 19 6.99 16.02 -4.29
C LEU A 19 6.14 14.73 -4.30
N ALA A 20 4.85 14.83 -3.98
CA ALA A 20 3.83 13.88 -4.42
C ALA A 20 2.98 14.52 -5.54
N ALA A 21 3.66 15.05 -6.55
CA ALA A 21 3.02 15.40 -7.81
C ALA A 21 3.08 14.15 -8.68
N ALA A 22 1.91 13.55 -8.91
CA ALA A 22 1.66 12.70 -10.06
C ALA A 22 2.38 13.29 -11.27
N CYS A 23 3.25 12.50 -11.91
CA CYS A 23 3.86 12.90 -13.16
C CYS A 23 2.75 13.17 -14.19
N GLY A 24 2.52 14.46 -14.48
CA GLY A 24 1.51 14.94 -15.42
C GLY A 24 1.60 16.46 -15.54
N SER A 25 2.43 16.94 -16.47
CA SER A 25 2.72 18.34 -16.73
C SER A 25 1.55 19.08 -17.39
N GLY A 26 1.24 20.29 -16.90
CA GLY A 26 0.42 21.28 -17.58
C GLY A 26 0.87 22.70 -17.19
N ASP A 27 1.30 23.48 -18.18
CA ASP A 27 1.84 24.85 -18.10
C ASP A 27 0.98 25.83 -17.27
N ASP A 28 1.64 26.73 -16.53
CA ASP A 28 1.31 28.16 -16.62
C ASP A 28 2.48 29.05 -16.15
N THR A 29 2.70 30.10 -16.94
CA THR A 29 3.76 31.11 -16.88
C THR A 29 3.50 32.24 -15.88
N ASP A 30 4.59 32.97 -15.57
CA ASP A 30 4.69 34.31 -14.93
C ASP A 30 4.60 34.34 -13.38
N THR A 31 5.46 35.00 -12.61
CA THR A 31 6.34 36.17 -12.85
C THR A 31 7.42 36.23 -11.76
N ALA A 32 8.56 36.80 -12.12
CA ALA A 32 9.70 37.08 -11.25
C ALA A 32 9.40 38.11 -10.15
N GLY A 33 10.08 37.95 -9.01
CA GLY A 33 10.17 38.92 -7.92
C GLY A 33 11.43 38.66 -7.10
N ASP A 34 12.27 39.69 -7.01
CA ASP A 34 13.68 39.76 -6.63
C ASP A 34 13.94 39.74 -5.09
N ASP A 35 15.24 39.80 -4.75
CA ASP A 35 15.87 40.17 -3.47
C ASP A 35 16.11 39.02 -2.45
N ALA A 36 17.29 38.42 -2.29
CA ALA A 36 18.62 38.92 -1.89
C ALA A 36 18.68 39.59 -0.49
N VAL A 37 19.49 39.03 0.44
CA VAL A 37 20.60 39.69 1.19
C VAL A 37 20.89 39.04 2.57
N ASP A 38 22.20 38.78 2.77
CA ASP A 38 23.09 38.70 3.96
C ASP A 38 22.74 37.97 5.27
N ASP A 39 23.55 36.93 5.54
CA ASP A 39 24.81 36.95 6.32
C ASP A 39 24.86 37.45 7.80
N GLN A 40 25.58 36.60 8.56
CA GLN A 40 26.55 36.87 9.63
C GLN A 40 26.15 36.97 11.12
N THR A 41 26.80 36.05 11.89
CA THR A 41 27.48 36.20 13.21
C THR A 41 26.60 36.38 14.47
N ASP A 42 26.99 35.96 15.68
CA ASP A 42 28.32 35.78 16.27
C ASP A 42 28.27 34.84 17.52
N ASP A 43 29.45 34.35 17.90
CA ASP A 43 29.79 33.56 19.09
C ASP A 43 29.50 34.25 20.45
N THR A 44 29.43 33.46 21.55
CA THR A 44 30.31 33.62 22.72
C THR A 44 30.14 32.49 23.76
N ASP A 45 31.29 32.00 24.24
CA ASP A 45 31.50 31.13 25.39
C ASP A 45 31.19 31.82 26.73
N ASP A 46 30.80 31.06 27.77
CA ASP A 46 31.45 31.17 29.10
C ASP A 46 31.28 29.89 29.95
N THR A 47 32.29 29.68 30.78
CA THR A 47 32.71 28.56 31.60
C THR A 47 32.22 28.64 33.05
N GLY A 48 32.19 27.52 33.80
CA GLY A 48 31.90 27.56 35.24
C GLY A 48 31.88 26.19 35.96
N ASP A 49 33.02 25.84 36.52
CA ASP A 49 33.45 24.68 37.30
C ASP A 49 32.80 24.49 38.70
N GLY A 50 32.60 23.22 39.10
CA GLY A 50 33.16 22.68 40.35
C GLY A 50 32.30 22.53 41.61
N GLY A 51 32.29 21.31 42.19
CA GLY A 51 32.19 21.13 43.65
C GLY A 51 31.42 19.89 44.15
N ASP A 52 32.16 18.82 44.43
CA ASP A 52 31.73 17.60 45.13
C ASP A 52 31.46 17.84 46.64
N ASP A 53 30.52 17.09 47.25
CA ASP A 53 30.70 16.58 48.61
C ASP A 53 29.82 15.32 48.87
N GLN A 54 30.45 14.25 49.35
CA GLN A 54 29.83 13.03 49.87
C GLN A 54 29.84 13.09 51.40
N THR A 55 28.82 12.54 52.07
CA THR A 55 28.99 11.62 53.23
C THR A 55 27.65 11.02 53.70
N ASP A 56 27.58 9.69 53.57
CA ASP A 56 27.21 8.64 54.54
C ASP A 56 26.00 8.74 55.49
N ASP A 57 25.06 7.81 55.23
CA ASP A 57 24.60 6.69 56.08
C ASP A 57 23.88 6.97 57.43
N THR A 58 22.62 6.54 57.52
CA THR A 58 22.15 5.52 58.49
C THR A 58 20.67 5.19 58.25
N GLY A 59 20.37 3.89 58.13
CA GLY A 59 19.02 3.37 57.96
C GLY A 59 18.16 3.44 59.22
N ASP A 60 16.85 3.44 59.01
CA ASP A 60 15.86 3.05 60.01
C ASP A 60 14.71 2.35 59.29
N ASP A 61 14.44 1.11 59.67
CA ASP A 61 13.32 0.29 59.21
C ASP A 61 12.01 0.88 59.76
N ALA A 62 11.10 1.28 58.87
CA ALA A 62 9.70 1.50 59.21
C ALA A 62 8.80 0.95 58.10
N ASP A 63 8.21 -0.19 58.43
CA ASP A 63 7.12 -0.88 57.76
C ASP A 63 5.84 -0.03 57.89
N ASP A 64 5.33 0.53 56.79
CA ASP A 64 3.89 0.83 56.61
C ASP A 64 3.60 1.17 55.14
N THR A 65 3.18 0.13 54.42
CA THR A 65 2.24 0.15 53.28
C THR A 65 2.27 1.39 52.38
N ASP A 66 3.22 1.43 51.45
CA ASP A 66 2.99 2.13 50.20
C ASP A 66 1.96 1.31 49.41
N ASP A 67 0.75 1.87 49.30
CA ASP A 67 -0.09 1.64 48.14
C ASP A 67 0.78 1.94 46.91
N ALA A 68 1.35 0.90 46.32
CA ALA A 68 1.89 0.96 44.97
C ALA A 68 0.73 1.41 44.09
N ALA A 69 0.66 2.72 43.85
CA ALA A 69 -0.10 3.26 42.74
C ALA A 69 0.34 2.44 41.53
N ASP A 70 -0.62 1.71 40.93
CA ASP A 70 -0.46 1.03 39.66
C ASP A 70 0.34 1.96 38.74
N ASP A 71 1.56 1.56 38.41
CA ASP A 71 2.25 2.15 37.27
C ASP A 71 1.36 1.83 36.07
N PRO A 72 0.75 2.84 35.42
CA PRO A 72 -0.19 2.63 34.33
C PRO A 72 0.40 1.85 33.15
N GLY A 73 1.70 1.51 33.17
CA GLY A 73 2.37 0.66 32.19
C GLY A 73 2.94 -0.68 32.64
N ALA A 74 2.68 -1.12 33.87
CA ALA A 74 3.32 -2.33 34.37
C ALA A 74 2.93 -3.62 33.63
N ASP A 75 1.81 -3.62 32.90
CA ASP A 75 1.30 -4.75 32.14
C ASP A 75 1.61 -4.70 30.62
N GLY A 76 2.23 -3.61 30.14
CA GLY A 76 2.54 -3.40 28.72
C GLY A 76 1.32 -3.03 27.86
N VAL A 77 0.20 -2.61 28.45
CA VAL A 77 -1.02 -2.23 27.72
C VAL A 77 -1.40 -0.77 27.99
N ARG A 78 -1.54 0.02 26.93
CA ARG A 78 -1.94 1.44 26.94
C ARG A 78 -3.40 1.56 26.51
N GLN A 79 -4.28 1.87 27.45
CA GLN A 79 -5.73 1.83 27.19
C GLN A 79 -6.27 3.18 26.69
N VAL A 80 -7.03 3.18 25.59
CA VAL A 80 -7.69 4.36 25.03
C VAL A 80 -9.21 4.12 24.96
N PRO A 81 -10.08 5.02 25.46
CA PRO A 81 -9.79 6.29 26.12
C PRO A 81 -9.54 6.13 27.64
N GLY A 82 -9.38 4.91 28.14
CA GLY A 82 -9.41 4.59 29.57
C GLY A 82 -8.30 5.23 30.39
N GLU A 83 -7.06 5.02 29.98
CA GLU A 83 -5.85 5.57 30.61
C GLU A 83 -5.40 6.85 29.90
N TYR A 84 -5.41 6.81 28.56
CA TYR A 84 -5.05 7.94 27.70
C TYR A 84 -6.30 8.44 26.97
N ALA A 85 -6.50 9.76 26.91
CA ALA A 85 -7.66 10.34 26.25
C ALA A 85 -7.62 10.22 24.72
N THR A 86 -6.44 10.02 24.14
CA THR A 86 -6.20 10.02 22.69
C THR A 86 -5.27 8.88 22.30
N ILE A 87 -5.34 8.45 21.05
CA ILE A 87 -4.47 7.39 20.53
C ILE A 87 -3.02 7.87 20.50
N GLN A 88 -2.78 9.10 20.05
CA GLN A 88 -1.41 9.66 20.04
C GLN A 88 -0.79 9.68 21.44
N ALA A 89 -1.55 10.02 22.49
CA ALA A 89 -1.01 10.08 23.85
C ALA A 89 -0.62 8.69 24.37
N ALA A 90 -1.36 7.64 23.99
CA ALA A 90 -0.99 6.26 24.29
C ALA A 90 0.25 5.81 23.52
N VAL A 91 0.35 6.15 22.22
CA VAL A 91 1.52 5.86 21.39
C VAL A 91 2.77 6.56 21.92
N ASP A 92 2.67 7.83 22.32
CA ASP A 92 3.79 8.61 22.86
C ASP A 92 4.34 8.05 24.18
N ALA A 93 3.47 7.39 24.96
CA ALA A 93 3.83 6.80 26.24
C ALA A 93 4.23 5.33 26.14
N ALA A 94 3.99 4.68 25.00
CA ALA A 94 4.27 3.28 24.77
C ALA A 94 5.78 3.02 24.65
N ALA A 95 6.23 1.94 25.29
CA ALA A 95 7.55 1.36 25.10
C ALA A 95 7.54 0.30 23.98
N GLU A 96 8.71 -0.06 23.46
CA GLU A 96 8.84 -1.12 22.46
C GLU A 96 8.19 -2.43 22.94
N GLY A 97 7.31 -3.01 22.11
CA GLY A 97 6.55 -4.22 22.43
C GLY A 97 5.21 -3.99 23.14
N ASP A 98 4.88 -2.76 23.52
CA ASP A 98 3.60 -2.44 24.16
C ASP A 98 2.41 -2.60 23.19
N LEU A 99 1.25 -2.86 23.79
CA LEU A 99 -0.06 -2.83 23.14
C LEU A 99 -0.74 -1.48 23.38
N VAL A 100 -1.09 -0.75 22.33
CA VAL A 100 -2.07 0.34 22.38
C VAL A 100 -3.44 -0.26 22.08
N LEU A 101 -4.27 -0.45 23.12
CA LEU A 101 -5.60 -1.03 23.01
C LEU A 101 -6.67 0.07 22.97
N ILE A 102 -7.43 0.11 21.88
CA ILE A 102 -8.39 1.17 21.58
C ILE A 102 -9.81 0.61 21.74
N GLY A 103 -10.55 1.19 22.67
CA GLY A 103 -11.96 0.94 22.92
C GLY A 103 -12.88 1.56 21.86
N GLU A 104 -14.17 1.22 21.94
CA GLU A 104 -15.20 1.79 21.08
C GLU A 104 -15.19 3.33 21.09
N GLY A 105 -15.22 3.93 19.91
CA GLY A 105 -15.20 5.37 19.76
C GLY A 105 -14.90 5.83 18.34
N VAL A 106 -15.16 7.12 18.11
CA VAL A 106 -14.68 7.85 16.94
C VAL A 106 -13.58 8.79 17.39
N TYR A 107 -12.41 8.67 16.77
CA TYR A 107 -11.19 9.39 17.11
C TYR A 107 -10.77 10.26 15.93
N ASN A 108 -10.59 11.56 16.17
CA ASN A 108 -10.26 12.54 15.14
C ASN A 108 -8.81 12.99 15.29
N GLU A 109 -7.89 12.13 14.85
CA GLU A 109 -6.45 12.30 15.08
C GLU A 109 -5.65 11.96 13.81
N ALA A 110 -4.41 12.43 13.73
CA ALA A 110 -3.42 11.95 12.78
C ALA A 110 -2.25 11.40 13.59
N VAL A 111 -2.13 10.07 13.64
CA VAL A 111 -1.26 9.38 14.59
C VAL A 111 0.10 9.13 13.97
N ILE A 112 1.17 9.55 14.65
CA ILE A 112 2.56 9.30 14.25
C ILE A 112 3.16 8.25 15.18
N VAL A 113 3.64 7.16 14.59
CA VAL A 113 4.19 5.99 15.29
C VAL A 113 5.67 5.86 14.98
N GLN A 114 6.51 6.10 15.98
CA GLN A 114 7.97 6.02 15.85
C GLN A 114 8.59 4.90 16.69
N THR A 115 7.87 4.43 17.71
CA THR A 115 8.32 3.36 18.58
C THR A 115 8.23 2.02 17.83
N ASP A 116 9.32 1.27 17.85
CA ASP A 116 9.39 -0.05 17.24
C ASP A 116 8.50 -1.06 17.97
N ASN A 117 8.11 -2.12 17.27
CA ASN A 117 7.41 -3.28 17.79
C ASN A 117 6.10 -2.98 18.53
N LEU A 118 5.46 -1.85 18.24
CA LEU A 118 4.14 -1.54 18.79
C LEU A 118 3.04 -2.33 18.10
N VAL A 119 2.04 -2.72 18.88
CA VAL A 119 0.76 -3.22 18.37
C VAL A 119 -0.31 -2.19 18.68
N ILE A 120 -1.01 -1.72 17.66
CA ILE A 120 -2.13 -0.77 17.78
C ILE A 120 -3.40 -1.52 17.38
N ARG A 121 -4.25 -1.80 18.35
CA ARG A 121 -5.39 -2.72 18.20
C ARG A 121 -6.70 -2.07 18.62
N GLY A 122 -7.71 -2.11 17.75
CA GLY A 122 -9.09 -1.84 18.16
C GLY A 122 -9.74 -3.08 18.81
N ILE A 123 -10.65 -2.87 19.76
CA ILE A 123 -11.45 -3.98 20.31
C ILE A 123 -12.47 -4.52 19.30
N ASP A 124 -12.89 -3.69 18.35
CA ASP A 124 -13.82 -4.06 17.28
C ASP A 124 -13.72 -3.11 16.10
N ARG A 125 -13.36 -3.64 14.92
CA ARG A 125 -13.19 -2.83 13.71
C ARG A 125 -14.45 -2.10 13.27
N ASN A 126 -15.63 -2.55 13.67
CA ASN A 126 -16.91 -1.92 13.32
C ASN A 126 -17.25 -0.73 14.23
N THR A 127 -16.61 -0.59 15.39
CA THR A 127 -16.93 0.44 16.39
C THR A 127 -15.74 1.29 16.83
N VAL A 128 -14.51 0.86 16.53
CA VAL A 128 -13.28 1.64 16.72
C VAL A 128 -12.94 2.31 15.39
N ILE A 129 -13.19 3.63 15.32
CA ILE A 129 -13.10 4.38 14.07
C ILE A 129 -12.13 5.54 14.24
N LEU A 130 -11.10 5.59 13.42
CA LEU A 130 -10.26 6.75 13.22
C LEU A 130 -10.79 7.54 12.01
N ASP A 131 -11.15 8.80 12.20
CA ASP A 131 -11.88 9.62 11.23
C ASP A 131 -11.18 10.96 11.00
N GLY A 132 -10.68 11.16 9.78
CA GLY A 132 -10.01 12.39 9.35
C GLY A 132 -10.95 13.57 9.08
N GLU A 133 -12.28 13.37 9.15
CA GLU A 133 -13.32 14.39 8.98
C GLU A 133 -13.25 15.19 7.65
N ALA A 134 -12.51 14.69 6.65
CA ALA A 134 -12.16 15.46 5.46
C ALA A 134 -11.41 16.78 5.77
N SER A 135 -10.67 16.81 6.86
CA SER A 135 -9.85 17.96 7.23
C SER A 135 -8.53 17.97 6.47
N ASP A 136 -8.22 19.12 5.84
CA ASP A 136 -6.93 19.36 5.18
C ASP A 136 -5.72 19.24 6.14
N THR A 137 -5.95 19.28 7.46
CA THR A 137 -4.90 19.14 8.48
C THR A 137 -4.68 17.69 8.94
N LEU A 138 -5.56 16.77 8.54
CA LEU A 138 -5.48 15.34 8.88
C LEU A 138 -5.14 14.56 7.61
N GLU A 139 -3.86 14.57 7.25
CA GLU A 139 -3.39 13.97 6.01
C GLU A 139 -3.42 12.44 6.04
N ASN A 140 -2.91 11.83 7.12
CA ASN A 140 -2.84 10.37 7.28
C ASN A 140 -3.51 9.95 8.58
N GLY A 141 -4.19 8.80 8.60
CA GLY A 141 -4.69 8.20 9.82
C GLY A 141 -3.55 7.74 10.73
N PHE A 142 -2.71 6.87 10.19
CA PHE A 142 -1.45 6.48 10.81
C PHE A 142 -0.29 6.78 9.87
N LEU A 143 0.75 7.45 10.37
CA LEU A 143 2.07 7.54 9.76
C LEU A 143 3.06 6.76 10.64
N ILE A 144 3.59 5.69 10.09
CA ILE A 144 4.36 4.69 10.82
C ILE A 144 5.76 4.63 10.22
N VAL A 145 6.74 4.99 11.04
CA VAL A 145 8.16 4.98 10.69
C VAL A 145 8.98 4.04 11.57
N GLY A 146 8.35 3.42 12.57
CA GLY A 146 8.93 2.37 13.40
C GLY A 146 8.88 0.98 12.75
N ASN A 147 9.84 0.14 13.09
CA ASN A 147 9.95 -1.25 12.65
C ASN A 147 9.02 -2.15 13.45
N GLY A 148 8.61 -3.29 12.90
CA GLY A 148 7.80 -4.30 13.58
C GLY A 148 6.43 -3.82 14.08
N VAL A 149 5.89 -2.73 13.53
CA VAL A 149 4.60 -2.18 13.97
C VAL A 149 3.43 -2.92 13.33
N ALA A 150 2.43 -3.27 14.13
CA ALA A 150 1.16 -3.83 13.68
C ALA A 150 -0.01 -2.87 13.95
N VAL A 151 -0.88 -2.67 12.96
CA VAL A 151 -2.18 -2.00 13.11
C VAL A 151 -3.26 -3.03 12.84
N GLU A 152 -4.19 -3.21 13.78
CA GLU A 152 -5.18 -4.27 13.66
C GLU A 152 -6.56 -3.94 14.22
N ASN A 153 -7.57 -4.57 13.61
CA ASN A 153 -8.94 -4.61 14.10
C ASN A 153 -9.59 -3.22 14.37
N LEU A 154 -9.41 -2.28 13.45
CA LEU A 154 -9.99 -0.93 13.51
C LEU A 154 -10.42 -0.44 12.11
N THR A 155 -11.22 0.62 12.08
CA THR A 155 -11.58 1.34 10.85
C THR A 155 -10.82 2.66 10.74
N VAL A 156 -10.34 3.02 9.55
CA VAL A 156 -9.75 4.33 9.21
C VAL A 156 -10.52 4.94 8.04
N ARG A 157 -10.95 6.20 8.14
CA ARG A 157 -11.74 6.84 7.08
C ARG A 157 -11.55 8.35 6.96
N ASN A 158 -11.95 8.89 5.81
CA ASN A 158 -12.06 10.34 5.54
C ASN A 158 -10.75 11.12 5.73
N TYR A 159 -9.61 10.52 5.38
CA TYR A 159 -8.32 11.19 5.36
C TYR A 159 -8.03 11.79 3.99
N VAL A 160 -7.46 13.00 3.94
CA VAL A 160 -7.21 13.68 2.67
C VAL A 160 -6.02 13.10 1.89
N ARG A 161 -5.19 12.27 2.54
CA ARG A 161 -4.20 11.41 1.87
C ARG A 161 -4.46 9.94 2.20
N ASN A 162 -3.78 9.39 3.20
CA ASN A 162 -3.71 7.94 3.39
C ASN A 162 -4.46 7.46 4.64
N GLY A 163 -4.89 6.20 4.64
CA GLY A 163 -5.38 5.56 5.86
C GLY A 163 -4.24 5.18 6.80
N ILE A 164 -3.50 4.13 6.44
CA ILE A 164 -2.40 3.57 7.23
C ILE A 164 -1.14 3.58 6.36
N PHE A 165 -0.15 4.38 6.74
CA PHE A 165 1.05 4.60 5.95
C PHE A 165 2.31 4.11 6.68
N PHE A 166 2.90 3.02 6.20
CA PHE A 166 4.21 2.52 6.62
C PHE A 166 5.28 3.04 5.67
N THR A 167 6.26 3.78 6.18
CA THR A 167 7.36 4.29 5.35
C THR A 167 8.68 4.45 6.07
N GLY A 168 9.74 4.09 5.37
CA GLY A 168 11.11 4.45 5.73
C GLY A 168 11.50 5.87 5.31
N ASP A 169 12.80 6.19 5.40
CA ASP A 169 13.36 7.49 5.06
C ASP A 169 14.00 7.46 3.66
N TYR A 170 13.36 8.21 2.76
CA TYR A 170 13.74 8.42 1.36
C TYR A 170 15.18 8.91 1.16
N ALA A 171 15.69 9.74 2.08
CA ALA A 171 16.99 10.41 1.87
C ALA A 171 18.17 9.55 2.33
N ASN A 172 17.92 8.45 3.04
CA ASN A 172 18.94 7.72 3.77
C ASN A 172 18.90 6.20 3.53
N ASP A 173 18.21 5.74 2.49
CA ASP A 173 18.01 4.32 2.16
C ASP A 173 17.52 3.47 3.37
N PHE A 174 16.74 4.08 4.26
CA PHE A 174 16.18 3.39 5.42
C PHE A 174 14.83 2.80 5.04
N PHE A 175 14.65 1.49 5.27
CA PHE A 175 13.39 0.79 5.09
C PHE A 175 12.77 0.49 6.44
N VAL A 176 11.45 0.63 6.55
CA VAL A 176 10.71 0.00 7.67
C VAL A 176 10.78 -1.51 7.48
N ASP A 177 11.34 -2.21 8.46
CA ASP A 177 11.45 -3.67 8.49
C ASP A 177 10.40 -4.25 9.45
N GLY A 178 9.52 -5.12 8.96
CA GLY A 178 8.41 -5.64 9.76
C GLY A 178 7.24 -4.67 9.81
N TRP A 179 6.15 -4.97 9.12
CA TRP A 179 4.94 -4.16 9.18
C TRP A 179 3.70 -5.03 8.95
N ARG A 180 2.60 -4.75 9.66
CA ARG A 180 1.35 -5.52 9.52
C ARG A 180 0.12 -4.62 9.58
N ALA A 181 -0.79 -4.81 8.63
CA ALA A 181 -2.17 -4.36 8.72
C ALA A 181 -3.11 -5.57 8.65
N SER A 182 -3.83 -5.88 9.74
CA SER A 182 -4.65 -7.09 9.84
C SER A 182 -6.05 -6.79 10.36
N TYR A 183 -7.09 -7.31 9.71
CA TYR A 183 -8.49 -6.99 10.05
C TYR A 183 -8.78 -5.48 10.08
N VAL A 184 -8.13 -4.68 9.23
CA VAL A 184 -8.42 -3.25 9.13
C VAL A 184 -9.48 -2.99 8.07
N THR A 185 -10.25 -1.92 8.26
CA THR A 185 -11.19 -1.40 7.25
C THR A 185 -10.75 0.01 6.89
N VAL A 186 -10.41 0.27 5.64
CA VAL A 186 -9.98 1.62 5.21
C VAL A 186 -10.85 2.13 4.08
N HIS A 187 -11.49 3.28 4.24
CA HIS A 187 -12.35 3.78 3.17
C HIS A 187 -12.44 5.30 3.06
N ASN A 188 -12.78 5.80 1.87
CA ASN A 188 -12.91 7.22 1.57
C ASN A 188 -11.60 7.97 1.94
N VAL A 189 -10.51 7.64 1.25
CA VAL A 189 -9.19 8.28 1.44
C VAL A 189 -8.68 8.91 0.14
N GLY A 190 -7.97 10.04 0.26
CA GLY A 190 -7.56 10.88 -0.87
C GLY A 190 -6.32 10.41 -1.64
N ASP A 191 -5.73 9.29 -1.22
CA ASP A 191 -4.63 8.62 -1.91
C ASP A 191 -4.73 7.10 -1.71
N TYR A 192 -4.01 6.53 -0.73
CA TYR A 192 -3.93 5.09 -0.50
C TYR A 192 -4.62 4.66 0.79
N GLY A 193 -5.26 3.48 0.77
CA GLY A 193 -5.85 2.89 1.97
C GLY A 193 -4.79 2.42 2.97
N VAL A 194 -4.22 1.26 2.73
CA VAL A 194 -3.01 0.76 3.40
C VAL A 194 -1.84 0.93 2.43
N TYR A 195 -0.86 1.72 2.83
CA TYR A 195 0.26 2.14 2.02
C TYR A 195 1.57 1.68 2.65
N ALA A 196 2.19 0.65 2.07
CA ALA A 196 3.53 0.20 2.47
C ALA A 196 4.53 0.58 1.39
N PHE A 197 5.34 1.58 1.69
CA PHE A 197 6.26 2.17 0.73
C PHE A 197 7.62 2.31 1.36
N ASN A 198 8.69 1.93 0.66
CA ASN A 198 10.02 1.90 1.28
C ASN A 198 10.00 1.06 2.59
N ALA A 199 9.32 -0.08 2.52
CA ALA A 199 9.09 -0.99 3.63
C ALA A 199 9.25 -2.44 3.16
N VAL A 200 9.76 -3.32 4.03
CA VAL A 200 10.08 -4.73 3.72
C VAL A 200 9.58 -5.65 4.82
N ASN A 201 9.44 -6.95 4.48
CA ASN A 201 9.07 -8.01 5.41
C ASN A 201 7.73 -7.72 6.10
N GLY A 202 6.64 -7.58 5.34
CA GLY A 202 5.36 -7.22 5.93
C GLY A 202 4.15 -7.85 5.26
N GLN A 203 2.97 -7.55 5.80
CA GLN A 203 1.73 -8.13 5.30
C GLN A 203 0.50 -7.25 5.48
N ILE A 204 -0.46 -7.43 4.57
CA ILE A 204 -1.84 -6.96 4.68
C ILE A 204 -2.73 -8.19 4.63
N ASP A 205 -3.57 -8.39 5.63
CA ASP A 205 -4.46 -9.55 5.65
C ASP A 205 -5.85 -9.31 6.24
N ASN A 206 -6.83 -10.10 5.80
CA ASN A 206 -8.21 -10.10 6.32
C ASN A 206 -8.87 -8.70 6.33
N SER A 207 -8.46 -7.84 5.41
CA SER A 207 -8.72 -6.41 5.45
C SER A 207 -9.63 -5.97 4.30
N PHE A 208 -10.41 -4.93 4.54
CA PHE A 208 -11.29 -4.33 3.56
C PHE A 208 -10.80 -2.93 3.19
N GLY A 209 -10.84 -2.60 1.91
CA GLY A 209 -10.53 -1.26 1.44
C GLY A 209 -11.43 -0.80 0.30
N ALA A 210 -11.91 0.44 0.38
CA ALA A 210 -12.77 1.01 -0.66
C ALA A 210 -12.66 2.53 -0.83
N ALA A 211 -13.09 3.05 -1.98
CA ALA A 211 -13.16 4.49 -2.22
C ALA A 211 -11.84 5.22 -1.94
N ALA A 212 -10.71 4.61 -2.29
CA ALA A 212 -9.40 5.25 -2.29
C ALA A 212 -9.19 5.96 -3.64
N ALA A 213 -8.65 7.18 -3.61
CA ALA A 213 -8.36 7.97 -4.81
C ALA A 213 -7.42 7.25 -5.77
N ASP A 214 -6.42 6.55 -5.25
CA ASP A 214 -5.55 5.67 -6.02
C ASP A 214 -5.95 4.21 -5.78
N SER A 215 -5.61 3.66 -4.61
CA SER A 215 -5.85 2.25 -4.32
C SER A 215 -6.04 1.94 -2.84
N PRO A 216 -6.88 0.94 -2.50
CA PRO A 216 -7.07 0.55 -1.11
C PRO A 216 -5.84 -0.14 -0.53
N PHE A 217 -5.03 -0.79 -1.36
CA PHE A 217 -3.83 -1.50 -0.94
C PHE A 217 -2.68 -1.20 -1.90
N TYR A 218 -1.57 -0.75 -1.33
CA TYR A 218 -0.35 -0.47 -2.06
C TYR A 218 0.85 -1.10 -1.34
N VAL A 219 1.72 -1.76 -2.10
CA VAL A 219 3.08 -2.13 -1.68
C VAL A 219 4.05 -1.74 -2.78
N GLY A 220 5.11 -0.99 -2.47
CA GLY A 220 6.02 -0.51 -3.51
C GLY A 220 7.33 0.10 -3.03
N GLN A 221 8.16 0.48 -3.99
CA GLN A 221 9.54 0.93 -3.81
C GLN A 221 10.34 0.02 -2.85
N CYS A 222 10.41 -1.28 -3.16
CA CYS A 222 11.16 -2.26 -2.36
C CYS A 222 11.67 -3.42 -3.21
N LYS A 223 12.88 -3.92 -2.89
CA LYS A 223 13.54 -4.98 -3.68
C LYS A 223 14.55 -5.83 -2.87
N PRO A 224 14.18 -7.03 -2.41
CA PRO A 224 12.80 -7.56 -2.39
C PRO A 224 11.93 -6.78 -1.38
N CYS A 225 10.62 -6.75 -1.62
CA CYS A 225 9.63 -6.33 -0.64
C CYS A 225 9.40 -7.40 0.43
N ASN A 226 9.42 -8.68 0.02
CA ASN A 226 9.04 -9.81 0.87
C ASN A 226 7.72 -9.54 1.59
N ALA A 227 6.68 -9.22 0.81
CA ALA A 227 5.38 -8.81 1.31
C ALA A 227 4.27 -9.78 0.92
N LEU A 228 3.26 -9.91 1.78
CA LEU A 228 2.06 -10.71 1.54
C LEU A 228 0.80 -9.85 1.61
N VAL A 229 -0.03 -9.90 0.56
CA VAL A 229 -1.39 -9.37 0.54
C VAL A 229 -2.33 -10.56 0.46
N TYR A 230 -3.08 -10.83 1.53
CA TYR A 230 -3.80 -12.10 1.69
C TYR A 230 -5.22 -11.92 2.21
N ASN A 231 -6.20 -12.52 1.53
CA ASN A 231 -7.60 -12.46 1.96
C ASN A 231 -8.09 -11.03 2.19
N VAL A 232 -7.79 -10.12 1.25
CA VAL A 232 -8.29 -8.75 1.27
C VAL A 232 -9.42 -8.54 0.27
N GLU A 233 -10.29 -7.57 0.55
CA GLU A 233 -11.31 -7.10 -0.39
C GLU A 233 -11.01 -5.64 -0.77
N GLY A 234 -10.77 -5.39 -2.05
CA GLY A 234 -10.46 -4.06 -2.59
C GLY A 234 -11.50 -3.65 -3.65
N THR A 235 -12.24 -2.58 -3.39
CA THR A 235 -13.36 -2.17 -4.26
C THR A 235 -13.51 -0.67 -4.47
N THR A 236 -14.23 -0.27 -5.53
CA THR A 236 -14.69 1.11 -5.74
C THR A 236 -13.54 2.14 -5.70
N SER A 237 -12.37 1.78 -6.19
CA SER A 237 -11.17 2.63 -6.24
C SER A 237 -10.62 2.72 -7.66
N GLN A 238 -9.66 3.62 -7.92
CA GLN A 238 -9.02 3.68 -9.24
C GLN A 238 -8.34 2.34 -9.55
N LEU A 239 -7.51 1.84 -8.64
CA LEU A 239 -6.92 0.51 -8.72
C LEU A 239 -7.36 -0.29 -7.49
N GLY A 240 -7.68 -1.58 -7.64
CA GLY A 240 -7.93 -2.48 -6.52
C GLY A 240 -6.65 -2.80 -5.74
N TYR A 241 -5.52 -2.91 -6.43
CA TYR A 241 -4.18 -2.99 -5.85
C TYR A 241 -3.17 -2.25 -6.74
N SER A 242 -2.22 -1.56 -6.11
CA SER A 242 -1.14 -0.84 -6.78
C SER A 242 0.24 -1.33 -6.30
N GLY A 243 1.07 -1.74 -7.26
CA GLY A 243 2.35 -2.43 -7.03
C GLY A 243 3.51 -1.86 -7.82
N THR A 244 3.71 -0.54 -7.79
CA THR A 244 4.84 0.11 -8.46
C THR A 244 6.16 -0.31 -7.80
N ASN A 245 7.10 -0.85 -8.60
CA ASN A 245 8.41 -1.33 -8.14
C ASN A 245 8.37 -2.29 -6.93
N SER A 246 7.29 -3.08 -6.83
CA SER A 246 7.00 -4.01 -5.74
C SER A 246 7.60 -5.40 -5.98
N SER A 247 8.91 -5.57 -5.79
CA SER A 247 9.57 -6.82 -6.19
C SER A 247 9.39 -7.95 -5.18
N GLY A 248 8.87 -9.10 -5.59
CA GLY A 248 8.74 -10.30 -4.75
C GLY A 248 7.53 -10.27 -3.81
N THR A 249 6.49 -9.51 -4.15
CA THR A 249 5.24 -9.46 -3.39
C THR A 249 4.33 -10.61 -3.79
N THR A 250 3.69 -11.25 -2.81
CA THR A 250 2.66 -12.27 -3.03
C THR A 250 1.27 -11.68 -2.79
N ILE A 251 0.39 -11.76 -3.78
CA ILE A 251 -1.01 -11.34 -3.70
C ILE A 251 -1.87 -12.58 -3.85
N ALA A 252 -2.52 -12.99 -2.76
CA ALA A 252 -3.13 -14.29 -2.64
C ALA A 252 -4.55 -14.26 -2.08
N ALA A 253 -5.41 -15.14 -2.59
CA ALA A 253 -6.75 -15.42 -2.03
C ALA A 253 -7.60 -14.16 -1.77
N SER A 254 -7.44 -13.12 -2.58
CA SER A 254 -8.06 -11.81 -2.39
C SER A 254 -9.13 -11.52 -3.45
N TRP A 255 -10.01 -10.56 -3.17
CA TRP A 255 -11.12 -10.17 -4.02
C TRP A 255 -10.98 -8.70 -4.44
N PHE A 256 -10.83 -8.46 -5.74
CA PHE A 256 -10.72 -7.11 -6.31
C PHE A 256 -11.84 -6.88 -7.33
N HIS A 257 -12.78 -6.01 -6.99
CA HIS A 257 -13.98 -5.84 -7.80
C HIS A 257 -14.53 -4.41 -7.82
N ASP A 258 -15.27 -4.08 -8.89
CA ASP A 258 -15.91 -2.77 -9.08
C ASP A 258 -14.95 -1.57 -8.95
N ASN A 259 -13.66 -1.80 -9.20
CA ASN A 259 -12.66 -0.74 -9.38
C ASN A 259 -12.64 -0.27 -10.84
N MET A 260 -11.85 0.75 -11.15
CA MET A 260 -11.55 1.08 -12.54
C MET A 260 -10.60 0.03 -13.16
N ILE A 261 -9.61 -0.44 -12.38
CA ILE A 261 -8.70 -1.54 -12.72
C ILE A 261 -8.55 -2.44 -11.50
N GLY A 262 -8.44 -3.77 -11.68
CA GLY A 262 -8.24 -4.71 -10.57
C GLY A 262 -6.85 -4.60 -9.94
N ILE A 263 -5.88 -5.37 -10.41
CA ILE A 263 -4.52 -5.43 -9.86
C ILE A 263 -3.54 -4.80 -10.86
N VAL A 264 -2.71 -3.86 -10.42
CA VAL A 264 -1.67 -3.26 -11.26
C VAL A 264 -0.30 -3.44 -10.64
N ASN A 265 0.58 -4.14 -11.37
CA ASN A 265 2.01 -4.21 -11.08
C ASN A 265 2.77 -3.54 -12.23
N ASN A 266 3.60 -2.56 -11.92
CA ASN A 266 4.37 -1.85 -12.93
C ASN A 266 5.78 -1.49 -12.46
N SER A 267 6.64 -1.25 -13.43
CA SER A 267 7.92 -0.57 -13.22
C SER A 267 7.78 0.91 -13.56
N SER A 268 8.36 1.79 -12.75
CA SER A 268 8.42 3.22 -13.03
C SER A 268 9.73 3.79 -12.47
N ASP A 269 10.36 4.72 -13.17
CA ASP A 269 11.50 5.50 -12.64
C ASP A 269 11.05 6.78 -11.92
N GLY A 270 9.74 6.96 -11.74
CA GLY A 270 9.18 7.92 -10.79
C GLY A 270 9.31 7.47 -9.33
N GLU A 271 9.61 6.18 -9.11
CA GLU A 271 9.94 5.60 -7.82
C GLU A 271 11.28 4.84 -7.93
N GLU A 272 11.98 4.65 -6.81
CA GLU A 272 13.23 3.89 -6.81
C GLU A 272 13.01 2.38 -6.97
N LEU A 273 14.12 1.66 -7.21
CA LEU A 273 14.19 0.20 -7.23
C LEU A 273 13.47 -0.50 -8.39
N ALA A 274 13.13 0.22 -9.45
CA ALA A 274 12.78 -0.36 -10.73
C ALA A 274 13.89 -1.28 -11.29
N PRO A 275 13.56 -2.29 -12.12
CA PRO A 275 12.21 -2.74 -12.46
C PRO A 275 11.57 -3.57 -11.34
N HIS A 276 10.23 -3.63 -11.34
CA HIS A 276 9.42 -4.59 -10.60
C HIS A 276 9.72 -6.02 -11.04
N THR A 277 10.07 -6.91 -10.10
CA THR A 277 10.41 -8.30 -10.42
C THR A 277 9.80 -9.34 -9.47
N GLY A 278 9.40 -10.50 -9.99
CA GLY A 278 9.27 -11.73 -9.20
C GLY A 278 8.05 -11.84 -8.28
N SER A 279 6.98 -11.08 -8.51
CA SER A 279 5.74 -11.18 -7.74
C SER A 279 4.91 -12.42 -8.11
N LEU A 280 4.11 -12.90 -7.16
CA LEU A 280 3.17 -14.01 -7.32
C LEU A 280 1.74 -13.52 -7.10
N ILE A 281 0.87 -13.68 -8.10
CA ILE A 281 -0.55 -13.34 -8.03
C ILE A 281 -1.36 -14.62 -8.16
N VAL A 282 -1.95 -15.11 -7.05
CA VAL A 282 -2.50 -16.47 -6.98
C VAL A 282 -3.83 -16.61 -6.26
N GLY A 283 -4.76 -17.38 -6.81
CA GLY A 283 -6.01 -17.71 -6.10
C GLY A 283 -6.96 -16.53 -5.90
N ASN A 284 -6.79 -15.43 -6.63
CA ASN A 284 -7.61 -14.23 -6.46
C ASN A 284 -8.89 -14.30 -7.32
N LEU A 285 -9.94 -13.63 -6.85
CA LEU A 285 -11.11 -13.29 -7.64
C LEU A 285 -10.99 -11.84 -8.10
N VAL A 286 -10.95 -11.59 -9.41
CA VAL A 286 -10.78 -10.25 -9.98
C VAL A 286 -11.89 -9.99 -10.99
N GLU A 287 -12.92 -9.22 -10.60
CA GLU A 287 -14.14 -9.16 -11.39
C GLU A 287 -14.78 -7.77 -11.51
N ASN A 288 -15.43 -7.53 -12.63
CA ASN A 288 -16.20 -6.31 -12.89
C ASN A 288 -15.43 -5.00 -12.66
N ASN A 289 -14.11 -4.99 -12.86
CA ASN A 289 -13.28 -3.79 -12.71
C ASN A 289 -13.45 -2.87 -13.93
N ASN A 290 -14.63 -2.25 -14.05
CA ASN A 290 -15.08 -1.39 -15.15
C ASN A 290 -15.58 -0.03 -14.68
N ASN A 291 -15.48 0.21 -13.37
CA ASN A 291 -16.21 1.28 -12.71
C ASN A 291 -15.54 2.63 -13.03
N ARG A 292 -16.24 3.44 -13.81
CA ARG A 292 -15.81 4.80 -14.19
C ARG A 292 -16.22 5.84 -13.15
N MET A 293 -17.07 5.47 -12.19
CA MET A 293 -17.57 6.34 -11.12
C MET A 293 -16.83 6.08 -9.80
N VAL A 294 -15.51 5.93 -9.89
CA VAL A 294 -14.61 5.78 -8.74
C VAL A 294 -13.81 7.06 -8.52
N PRO A 295 -13.20 7.23 -7.35
CA PRO A 295 -12.19 8.24 -7.14
C PRO A 295 -11.00 8.07 -8.09
N ARG A 296 -10.29 9.17 -8.36
CA ARG A 296 -9.13 9.16 -9.25
C ARG A 296 -8.09 10.16 -8.78
N LYS A 297 -6.86 9.70 -8.55
CA LYS A 297 -5.71 10.55 -8.20
C LYS A 297 -5.14 11.28 -9.43
N GLY A 298 -5.20 10.64 -10.60
CA GLY A 298 -4.73 11.20 -11.86
C GLY A 298 -5.15 10.39 -13.09
N ASP A 299 -4.92 10.95 -14.28
CA ASP A 299 -5.49 10.43 -15.52
C ASP A 299 -4.68 9.29 -16.15
N THR A 300 -3.43 9.07 -15.72
CA THR A 300 -2.50 8.09 -16.31
C THR A 300 -3.11 6.70 -16.44
N TYR A 301 -3.78 6.20 -15.40
CA TYR A 301 -4.36 4.86 -15.40
C TYR A 301 -5.73 4.77 -16.08
N THR A 302 -6.34 5.88 -16.51
CA THR A 302 -7.63 5.81 -17.24
C THR A 302 -7.55 4.96 -18.49
N ILE A 303 -6.37 4.89 -19.10
CA ILE A 303 -6.08 4.07 -20.27
C ILE A 303 -6.36 2.57 -20.04
N GLY A 304 -6.27 2.12 -18.78
CA GLY A 304 -6.45 0.72 -18.38
C GLY A 304 -7.85 0.37 -17.90
N VAL A 305 -8.83 1.29 -17.90
CA VAL A 305 -10.21 1.02 -17.45
C VAL A 305 -10.74 -0.28 -18.06
N GLY A 306 -11.35 -1.13 -17.23
CA GLY A 306 -11.94 -2.39 -17.67
C GLY A 306 -11.00 -3.59 -17.55
N SER A 307 -9.81 -3.41 -16.99
CA SER A 307 -8.79 -4.46 -16.94
C SER A 307 -8.78 -5.18 -15.59
N GLY A 308 -8.61 -6.50 -15.64
CA GLY A 308 -8.48 -7.33 -14.44
C GLY A 308 -7.10 -7.18 -13.81
N ILE A 309 -6.07 -7.74 -14.45
CA ILE A 309 -4.67 -7.68 -13.99
C ILE A 309 -3.82 -7.00 -15.07
N VAL A 310 -3.03 -6.01 -14.69
CA VAL A 310 -2.09 -5.31 -15.58
C VAL A 310 -0.67 -5.50 -15.07
N MET A 311 0.20 -6.00 -15.94
CA MET A 311 1.64 -6.12 -15.75
C MET A 311 2.35 -5.24 -16.78
N ALA A 312 2.82 -4.06 -16.35
CA ALA A 312 3.44 -3.07 -17.22
C ALA A 312 4.95 -2.93 -16.92
N GLY A 313 5.79 -3.41 -17.83
CA GLY A 313 7.24 -3.33 -17.71
C GLY A 313 7.84 -4.19 -16.59
N THR A 314 7.21 -5.32 -16.27
CA THR A 314 7.59 -6.19 -15.15
C THR A 314 8.41 -7.40 -15.59
N ASP A 315 9.26 -7.93 -14.69
CA ASP A 315 10.14 -9.08 -14.98
C ASP A 315 9.85 -10.30 -14.09
N GLY A 316 9.60 -11.47 -14.69
CA GLY A 316 9.61 -12.75 -13.98
C GLY A 316 8.47 -12.95 -12.98
N ASN A 317 7.30 -12.35 -13.20
CA ASN A 317 6.13 -12.51 -12.32
C ASN A 317 5.32 -13.75 -12.68
N ILE A 318 4.56 -14.27 -11.72
CA ILE A 318 3.69 -15.43 -11.92
C ILE A 318 2.24 -15.02 -11.61
N VAL A 319 1.34 -15.23 -12.56
CA VAL A 319 -0.11 -15.05 -12.41
C VAL A 319 -0.76 -16.41 -12.56
N GLU A 320 -1.23 -17.00 -11.46
CA GLU A 320 -1.72 -18.37 -11.48
C GLU A 320 -2.99 -18.65 -10.69
N ARG A 321 -3.82 -19.57 -11.19
CA ARG A 321 -5.02 -20.04 -10.49
C ARG A 321 -5.92 -18.89 -10.01
N ASN A 322 -6.04 -17.82 -10.78
CA ASN A 322 -6.98 -16.74 -10.51
C ASN A 322 -8.26 -16.93 -11.33
N THR A 323 -9.36 -16.35 -10.85
CA THR A 323 -10.61 -16.23 -11.60
C THR A 323 -10.84 -14.77 -11.96
N LEU A 324 -10.87 -14.47 -13.25
CA LEU A 324 -11.03 -13.12 -13.79
C LEU A 324 -12.31 -13.05 -14.63
N VAL A 325 -13.32 -12.31 -14.16
CA VAL A 325 -14.65 -12.33 -14.79
C VAL A 325 -15.20 -10.93 -15.00
N GLY A 326 -15.74 -10.67 -16.20
CA GLY A 326 -16.49 -9.45 -16.46
C GLY A 326 -15.65 -8.17 -16.48
N ASN A 327 -14.31 -8.27 -16.54
CA ASN A 327 -13.44 -7.13 -16.82
C ASN A 327 -13.53 -6.83 -18.32
N GLU A 328 -14.25 -5.77 -18.69
CA GLU A 328 -14.72 -5.43 -20.04
C GLU A 328 -13.57 -5.34 -21.05
N ARG A 329 -12.42 -4.80 -20.64
CA ARG A 329 -11.27 -4.59 -21.50
C ARG A 329 -10.49 -5.87 -21.72
N ALA A 330 -9.88 -6.35 -20.65
CA ALA A 330 -9.03 -7.53 -20.68
C ALA A 330 -8.96 -8.22 -19.32
N GLY A 331 -8.72 -9.53 -19.35
CA GLY A 331 -8.47 -10.30 -18.14
C GLY A 331 -7.06 -10.01 -17.61
N VAL A 332 -6.04 -10.42 -18.37
CA VAL A 332 -4.63 -10.17 -18.04
C VAL A 332 -3.95 -9.42 -19.20
N ILE A 333 -3.34 -8.27 -18.88
CA ILE A 333 -2.53 -7.47 -19.79
C ILE A 333 -1.07 -7.57 -19.38
N VAL A 334 -0.21 -7.88 -20.35
CA VAL A 334 1.25 -7.83 -20.23
C VAL A 334 1.79 -6.92 -21.30
N VAL A 335 2.41 -5.81 -20.89
CA VAL A 335 2.91 -4.79 -21.82
C VAL A 335 4.21 -4.18 -21.33
N ASP A 336 4.97 -3.58 -22.24
CA ASP A 336 6.09 -2.73 -21.84
C ASP A 336 5.57 -1.47 -21.14
N TRP A 337 6.30 -0.96 -20.15
CA TRP A 337 6.10 0.38 -19.62
C TRP A 337 6.68 1.38 -20.63
N ILE A 338 5.85 2.31 -21.08
CA ILE A 338 6.26 3.36 -22.02
C ILE A 338 6.29 4.68 -21.26
N ALA A 339 7.47 5.20 -20.99
CA ALA A 339 7.65 6.41 -20.20
C ALA A 339 6.96 7.63 -20.81
N GLU A 340 6.99 7.76 -22.15
CA GLU A 340 6.34 8.86 -22.86
C GLU A 340 4.80 8.87 -22.69
N VAL A 341 4.19 7.72 -22.42
CA VAL A 341 2.72 7.56 -22.34
C VAL A 341 2.23 7.43 -20.91
N LEU A 342 2.96 6.68 -20.08
CA LEU A 342 2.58 6.31 -18.72
C LEU A 342 3.31 7.15 -17.65
N GLY A 343 4.22 8.02 -18.08
CA GLY A 343 5.03 8.87 -17.21
C GLY A 343 6.40 8.27 -16.89
N GLY A 344 7.32 9.14 -16.49
CA GLY A 344 8.72 8.79 -16.23
C GLY A 344 9.65 9.15 -17.37
N SER A 345 10.87 8.59 -17.36
CA SER A 345 11.90 8.83 -18.37
C SER A 345 12.53 7.57 -18.97
N THR A 346 12.18 6.41 -18.41
CA THR A 346 12.76 5.11 -18.76
C THR A 346 11.68 4.12 -19.17
N ASP A 347 11.81 3.55 -20.36
CA ASP A 347 10.97 2.43 -20.79
C ASP A 347 11.45 1.14 -20.09
N PHE A 348 10.51 0.36 -19.58
CA PHE A 348 10.79 -0.94 -18.98
C PHE A 348 10.12 -2.05 -19.79
N PRO A 349 10.87 -3.03 -20.32
CA PRO A 349 10.28 -4.14 -21.04
C PRO A 349 9.61 -5.14 -20.08
N ALA A 350 8.45 -5.67 -20.45
CA ALA A 350 7.87 -6.82 -19.77
C ALA A 350 8.54 -8.13 -20.22
N ILE A 351 9.17 -8.86 -19.30
CA ILE A 351 10.03 -10.00 -19.60
C ILE A 351 9.67 -11.17 -18.69
N GLY A 352 9.71 -12.40 -19.22
CA GLY A 352 9.71 -13.59 -18.37
C GLY A 352 8.47 -13.85 -17.51
N ASN A 353 7.34 -13.15 -17.75
CA ASN A 353 6.14 -13.33 -16.93
C ASN A 353 5.41 -14.63 -17.32
N VAL A 354 4.91 -15.36 -16.33
CA VAL A 354 4.25 -16.65 -16.48
C VAL A 354 2.78 -16.53 -16.11
N ILE A 355 1.88 -16.75 -17.06
CA ILE A 355 0.44 -16.66 -16.84
C ILE A 355 -0.12 -18.08 -17.01
N ARG A 356 -0.57 -18.71 -15.92
CA ARG A 356 -0.99 -20.11 -15.98
C ARG A 356 -2.20 -20.49 -15.17
N ASP A 357 -2.95 -21.49 -15.61
CA ASP A 357 -4.03 -22.11 -14.85
C ASP A 357 -5.12 -21.12 -14.37
N ASN A 358 -5.27 -19.96 -15.03
CA ASN A 358 -6.31 -18.98 -14.71
C ASN A 358 -7.61 -19.31 -15.45
N ARG A 359 -8.75 -18.92 -14.86
CA ARG A 359 -10.07 -18.93 -15.50
C ARG A 359 -10.44 -17.49 -15.85
N ILE A 360 -10.54 -17.19 -17.14
CA ILE A 360 -10.79 -15.84 -17.63
C ILE A 360 -12.01 -15.83 -18.53
N GLN A 361 -12.94 -14.91 -18.28
CA GLN A 361 -14.16 -14.80 -19.08
C GLN A 361 -14.70 -13.37 -19.10
N GLY A 362 -15.21 -12.96 -20.26
CA GLY A 362 -16.04 -11.77 -20.35
C GLY A 362 -15.28 -10.48 -20.64
N SER A 363 -14.05 -10.58 -21.15
CA SER A 363 -13.35 -9.45 -21.74
C SER A 363 -13.82 -9.24 -23.18
N LEU A 364 -14.60 -8.18 -23.39
CA LEU A 364 -15.37 -7.95 -24.62
C LEU A 364 -14.76 -6.91 -25.55
N LEU A 365 -13.89 -6.01 -25.05
CA LEU A 365 -13.28 -4.96 -25.86
C LEU A 365 -12.02 -5.44 -26.56
N ASP A 366 -11.07 -6.02 -25.80
CA ASP A 366 -9.77 -6.41 -26.34
C ASP A 366 -9.62 -7.95 -26.35
N ALA A 367 -9.23 -8.55 -25.23
CA ALA A 367 -9.03 -9.99 -25.12
C ALA A 367 -8.94 -10.45 -23.66
N ASP A 368 -9.26 -11.72 -23.39
CA ASP A 368 -9.07 -12.31 -22.06
C ASP A 368 -7.58 -12.35 -21.66
N LEU A 369 -6.69 -12.63 -22.62
CA LEU A 369 -5.23 -12.59 -22.46
C LEU A 369 -4.62 -11.67 -23.50
N LEU A 370 -3.77 -10.72 -23.07
CA LEU A 370 -3.15 -9.75 -23.96
C LEU A 370 -1.66 -9.59 -23.66
N LEU A 371 -0.82 -9.82 -24.67
CA LEU A 371 0.58 -9.45 -24.71
C LEU A 371 0.82 -8.50 -25.89
N ALA A 372 1.42 -7.36 -25.61
CA ALA A 372 1.94 -6.47 -26.65
C ALA A 372 3.25 -5.82 -26.23
N LYS A 373 4.07 -5.47 -27.22
CA LYS A 373 5.44 -5.02 -27.02
C LYS A 373 5.76 -3.80 -27.86
N LEU A 374 6.65 -2.96 -27.36
CA LEU A 374 7.21 -1.84 -28.13
C LEU A 374 8.01 -2.34 -29.35
N ASP A 375 8.80 -3.41 -29.17
CA ASP A 375 9.50 -4.10 -30.25
C ASP A 375 8.93 -5.52 -30.46
N PRO A 376 7.90 -5.67 -31.32
CA PRO A 376 7.37 -6.99 -31.67
C PRO A 376 8.40 -7.95 -32.26
N ALA A 377 9.48 -7.45 -32.87
CA ALA A 377 10.52 -8.30 -33.46
C ALA A 377 11.37 -9.00 -32.40
N ALA A 378 11.36 -8.52 -31.15
CA ALA A 378 11.98 -9.17 -30.01
C ALA A 378 11.18 -10.40 -29.49
N GLY A 379 10.01 -10.68 -30.07
CA GLY A 379 9.14 -11.77 -29.63
C GLY A 379 8.57 -11.54 -28.23
N GLY A 380 8.07 -12.60 -27.60
CA GLY A 380 7.52 -12.57 -26.26
C GLY A 380 8.56 -12.45 -25.14
N GLN A 381 9.86 -12.47 -25.42
CA GLN A 381 10.94 -12.28 -24.42
C GLN A 381 10.77 -13.13 -23.15
N GLY A 382 10.39 -14.40 -23.32
CA GLY A 382 10.20 -15.33 -22.20
C GLY A 382 8.87 -15.19 -21.48
N ASN A 383 8.01 -14.23 -21.82
CA ASN A 383 6.62 -14.25 -21.37
C ASN A 383 5.92 -15.50 -21.94
N CYS A 384 5.20 -16.23 -21.11
CA CYS A 384 4.63 -17.51 -21.50
C CYS A 384 3.28 -17.81 -20.84
N TYR A 385 2.52 -18.69 -21.47
CA TYR A 385 1.15 -19.00 -21.09
C TYR A 385 0.89 -20.52 -21.13
N SER A 386 0.21 -21.06 -20.11
CA SER A 386 -0.15 -22.49 -20.07
C SER A 386 -1.37 -22.76 -19.19
N GLY A 387 -2.20 -23.75 -19.53
CA GLY A 387 -3.29 -24.21 -18.64
C GLY A 387 -4.45 -23.22 -18.40
N ASN A 388 -4.41 -22.00 -18.93
CA ASN A 388 -5.48 -21.03 -18.80
C ASN A 388 -6.72 -21.47 -19.60
N THR A 389 -7.89 -21.20 -19.04
CA THR A 389 -9.19 -21.30 -19.72
C THR A 389 -9.67 -19.88 -20.04
N PHE A 390 -9.81 -19.57 -21.34
CA PHE A 390 -10.18 -18.24 -21.83
C PHE A 390 -10.91 -18.34 -23.18
N GLY A 391 -11.54 -17.26 -23.62
CA GLY A 391 -12.23 -17.13 -24.91
C GLY A 391 -11.35 -16.55 -26.02
N ALA A 392 -10.81 -15.34 -25.83
CA ALA A 392 -10.02 -14.62 -26.85
C ALA A 392 -8.64 -14.23 -26.32
N SER A 393 -7.63 -14.20 -27.19
CA SER A 393 -6.28 -13.77 -26.83
C SER A 393 -5.62 -12.92 -27.91
N ILE A 394 -4.70 -12.07 -27.47
CA ILE A 394 -3.77 -11.30 -28.31
C ILE A 394 -2.35 -11.62 -27.84
N PRO A 395 -1.47 -12.17 -28.69
CA PRO A 395 -1.75 -12.68 -30.03
C PRO A 395 -2.80 -13.80 -30.03
N ALA A 396 -3.39 -14.13 -31.19
CA ALA A 396 -4.31 -15.25 -31.27
C ALA A 396 -3.62 -16.57 -30.87
N ASP A 397 -4.37 -17.44 -30.19
CA ASP A 397 -3.88 -18.73 -29.70
C ASP A 397 -2.64 -18.60 -28.77
N THR A 398 -2.63 -17.61 -27.87
CA THR A 398 -1.45 -17.23 -27.06
C THR A 398 -0.72 -18.42 -26.44
N GLN A 399 -1.43 -19.38 -25.82
CA GLN A 399 -0.79 -20.55 -25.19
C GLN A 399 -0.09 -21.50 -26.17
N SER A 400 -0.46 -21.47 -27.45
CA SER A 400 0.16 -22.28 -28.49
C SER A 400 1.40 -21.60 -29.07
N VAL A 401 1.37 -20.26 -29.19
CA VAL A 401 2.46 -19.48 -29.80
C VAL A 401 3.49 -18.95 -28.80
N LEU A 402 3.10 -18.87 -27.51
CA LEU A 402 3.94 -18.51 -26.37
C LEU A 402 3.80 -19.57 -25.26
N PRO A 403 4.05 -20.87 -25.54
CA PRO A 403 3.97 -21.90 -24.52
C PRO A 403 5.09 -21.74 -23.50
N CYS A 404 4.82 -22.05 -22.23
CA CYS A 404 5.88 -22.08 -21.20
C CYS A 404 6.92 -23.18 -21.44
N ASP A 405 6.51 -24.29 -22.06
CA ASP A 405 7.39 -25.35 -22.51
C ASP A 405 7.44 -25.39 -24.04
N GLY A 406 8.29 -24.56 -24.65
CA GLY A 406 8.44 -24.57 -26.10
C GLY A 406 9.17 -23.36 -26.66
N ALA A 407 9.15 -23.27 -27.98
CA ALA A 407 9.68 -22.10 -28.69
C ALA A 407 8.58 -21.04 -28.80
N ASP A 408 8.99 -19.78 -28.61
CA ASP A 408 8.19 -18.62 -29.00
C ASP A 408 8.07 -18.57 -30.53
N THR A 409 6.84 -18.62 -31.01
CA THR A 409 6.50 -18.47 -32.43
C THR A 409 5.46 -17.36 -32.65
N ALA A 410 5.26 -16.48 -31.67
CA ALA A 410 4.25 -15.44 -31.75
C ALA A 410 4.58 -14.38 -32.80
N VAL A 411 3.52 -13.88 -33.43
CA VAL A 411 3.55 -12.63 -34.17
C VAL A 411 2.81 -11.61 -33.31
N LEU A 412 3.55 -10.75 -32.64
CA LEU A 412 3.00 -9.79 -31.70
C LEU A 412 2.51 -8.53 -32.42
N PRO A 413 1.41 -7.92 -31.95
CA PRO A 413 1.08 -6.55 -32.36
C PRO A 413 2.06 -5.56 -31.71
N PRO A 414 2.34 -4.44 -32.37
CA PRO A 414 3.04 -3.33 -31.72
C PRO A 414 2.12 -2.72 -30.66
N LEU A 415 2.68 -2.41 -29.49
CA LEU A 415 1.95 -1.80 -28.38
C LEU A 415 1.29 -0.46 -28.78
N THR A 416 1.91 0.28 -29.69
CA THR A 416 1.33 1.52 -30.24
C THR A 416 -0.04 1.33 -30.90
N ASP A 417 -0.31 0.16 -31.51
CA ASP A 417 -1.61 -0.11 -32.14
C ASP A 417 -2.71 -0.33 -31.09
N LEU A 418 -2.35 -0.81 -29.90
CA LEU A 418 -3.28 -0.94 -28.77
C LEU A 418 -3.51 0.40 -28.09
N LEU A 419 -2.47 1.23 -27.92
CA LEU A 419 -2.63 2.55 -27.32
C LEU A 419 -3.64 3.42 -28.07
N VAL A 420 -3.70 3.31 -29.40
CA VAL A 420 -4.72 3.99 -30.22
C VAL A 420 -6.14 3.51 -29.90
N GLN A 421 -6.30 2.25 -29.50
CA GLN A 421 -7.58 1.65 -29.12
C GLN A 421 -7.99 1.96 -27.68
N PHE A 422 -7.04 2.40 -26.85
CA PHE A 422 -7.28 2.81 -25.47
C PHE A 422 -7.82 4.24 -25.34
N ASN A 423 -8.20 4.88 -26.45
CA ASN A 423 -8.88 6.17 -26.44
C ASN A 423 -10.27 6.03 -25.82
N ILE A 424 -10.34 6.20 -24.50
CA ILE A 424 -11.56 6.18 -23.71
C ILE A 424 -12.06 7.62 -23.62
N ASP A 425 -13.38 7.80 -23.81
CA ASP A 425 -14.02 9.09 -23.57
C ASP A 425 -13.75 9.51 -22.12
N ASP A 426 -13.39 10.78 -21.91
CA ASP A 426 -13.17 11.30 -20.57
C ASP A 426 -14.41 11.08 -19.70
N PHE A 427 -14.18 10.72 -18.45
CA PHE A 427 -15.21 10.48 -17.46
C PHE A 427 -14.85 11.16 -16.15
N GLU A 428 -15.85 11.78 -15.56
CA GLU A 428 -15.73 12.51 -14.29
C GLU A 428 -15.47 11.53 -13.15
N ALA A 429 -14.37 11.76 -12.44
CA ALA A 429 -14.06 11.01 -11.24
C ALA A 429 -15.09 11.30 -10.13
N ALA A 430 -15.43 10.27 -9.35
CA ALA A 430 -16.21 10.49 -8.14
C ALA A 430 -15.34 11.18 -7.08
N ASP A 431 -15.95 12.08 -6.30
CA ASP A 431 -15.30 12.56 -5.08
C ASP A 431 -15.25 11.41 -4.08
N PHE A 432 -14.04 11.05 -3.64
CA PHE A 432 -13.81 10.00 -2.68
C PHE A 432 -14.55 10.24 -1.36
N MET A 433 -14.81 11.49 -0.96
CA MET A 433 -15.57 11.82 0.25
C MET A 433 -17.09 11.71 0.05
N ALA A 434 -17.56 11.76 -1.20
CA ALA A 434 -18.99 11.71 -1.52
C ALA A 434 -19.51 10.28 -1.71
N LEU A 435 -18.61 9.29 -1.83
CA LEU A 435 -18.99 7.89 -1.97
C LEU A 435 -19.58 7.33 -0.67
N PRO A 436 -20.58 6.44 -0.76
CA PRO A 436 -21.23 5.89 0.42
C PRO A 436 -20.23 5.05 1.23
N ALA A 437 -20.25 5.23 2.55
CA ALA A 437 -19.54 4.34 3.46
C ALA A 437 -20.08 2.90 3.33
N PRO A 438 -19.23 1.87 3.49
CA PRO A 438 -19.68 0.49 3.54
C PRO A 438 -20.56 0.25 4.75
N ALA A 439 -21.29 -0.87 4.75
CA ALA A 439 -21.95 -1.34 5.96
C ALA A 439 -20.90 -1.90 6.92
N TYR A 440 -20.88 -1.41 8.17
CA TYR A 440 -20.02 -1.94 9.23
C TYR A 440 -20.59 -3.26 9.77
N ASP A 441 -20.43 -4.32 8.99
CA ASP A 441 -20.77 -5.71 9.31
C ASP A 441 -19.61 -6.62 8.92
N PHE A 442 -18.41 -6.22 9.34
CA PHE A 442 -17.18 -6.90 8.98
C PHE A 442 -16.77 -7.89 10.07
N ASP A 443 -16.31 -9.07 9.68
CA ASP A 443 -15.80 -10.08 10.62
C ASP A 443 -14.68 -9.51 11.48
N ASN A 444 -14.82 -9.57 12.80
CA ASN A 444 -13.78 -9.09 13.71
C ASN A 444 -12.56 -10.04 13.70
N MET A 445 -11.41 -9.56 14.16
CA MET A 445 -10.25 -10.42 14.42
C MET A 445 -10.67 -11.61 15.31
N PRO A 446 -10.24 -12.85 15.01
CA PRO A 446 -10.60 -14.01 15.82
C PRO A 446 -10.02 -13.90 17.23
N GLY A 447 -10.74 -14.45 18.21
CA GLY A 447 -10.32 -14.45 19.61
C GLY A 447 -11.01 -13.36 20.42
N ASP A 448 -10.32 -12.85 21.43
CA ASP A 448 -10.75 -11.73 22.26
C ASP A 448 -9.70 -10.60 22.14
N PRO A 449 -9.92 -9.62 21.25
CA PRO A 449 -8.98 -8.52 21.01
C PRO A 449 -8.55 -7.79 22.29
N ALA A 450 -9.39 -7.77 23.33
CA ALA A 450 -9.12 -7.09 24.58
C ALA A 450 -8.16 -7.84 25.52
N THR A 451 -7.98 -9.15 25.32
CA THR A 451 -7.18 -10.00 26.23
C THR A 451 -6.13 -10.85 25.53
N ASP A 452 -6.24 -11.02 24.21
CA ASP A 452 -5.25 -11.74 23.43
C ASP A 452 -3.89 -11.03 23.44
N PRO A 453 -2.76 -11.76 23.43
CA PRO A 453 -1.44 -11.16 23.49
C PRO A 453 -1.18 -10.23 22.30
N ALA A 454 -0.38 -9.20 22.52
CA ALA A 454 0.16 -8.38 21.46
C ALA A 454 1.20 -9.17 20.67
N GLU A 455 1.07 -9.18 19.35
CA GLU A 455 2.03 -9.79 18.44
C GLU A 455 2.59 -8.73 17.50
N PRO A 456 3.78 -8.16 17.79
CA PRO A 456 4.45 -7.25 16.87
C PRO A 456 4.67 -7.88 15.49
N ALA A 457 4.87 -7.04 14.48
CA ALA A 457 5.06 -7.43 13.08
C ALA A 457 6.47 -8.00 12.80
N VAL A 458 6.89 -8.99 13.60
CA VAL A 458 8.17 -9.67 13.49
C VAL A 458 8.01 -11.08 12.91
N GLY A 459 8.98 -11.53 12.11
CA GLY A 459 8.93 -12.87 11.50
C GLY A 459 7.90 -13.02 10.37
N LEU A 460 7.61 -11.90 9.68
CA LEU A 460 6.68 -11.81 8.56
C LEU A 460 7.35 -12.10 7.20
N PRO A 461 6.56 -12.33 6.14
CA PRO A 461 5.11 -12.55 6.15
C PRO A 461 4.73 -13.92 6.74
N MET A 462 3.46 -14.08 7.14
CA MET A 462 2.94 -15.38 7.55
C MET A 462 3.07 -16.42 6.44
N GLU A 463 3.31 -17.68 6.81
CA GLU A 463 3.30 -18.79 5.84
C GLU A 463 1.87 -19.12 5.43
N ILE A 464 1.64 -19.26 4.12
CA ILE A 464 0.38 -19.74 3.55
C ILE A 464 0.63 -20.96 2.66
N ASP A 465 -0.33 -21.89 2.65
CA ASP A 465 -0.28 -23.07 1.78
C ASP A 465 -0.71 -22.69 0.35
N LEU A 466 0.26 -22.21 -0.44
CA LEU A 466 0.06 -21.78 -1.84
C LEU A 466 -0.43 -22.91 -2.75
N ASP A 467 -0.10 -24.16 -2.42
CA ASP A 467 -0.51 -25.34 -3.20
C ASP A 467 -1.98 -25.70 -2.95
N ALA A 468 -2.52 -25.33 -1.78
CA ALA A 468 -3.94 -25.48 -1.47
C ALA A 468 -4.84 -24.44 -2.16
N LEU A 469 -4.27 -23.32 -2.63
CA LEU A 469 -5.04 -22.28 -3.33
C LEU A 469 -5.46 -22.75 -4.71
N VAL A 470 -6.76 -22.65 -4.98
CA VAL A 470 -7.39 -22.94 -6.27
C VAL A 470 -8.06 -21.69 -6.81
N ALA A 471 -8.33 -21.66 -8.12
CA ALA A 471 -9.11 -20.60 -8.73
C ALA A 471 -10.52 -20.54 -8.09
N PRO A 472 -10.92 -19.41 -7.48
CA PRO A 472 -12.21 -19.31 -6.81
C PRO A 472 -13.36 -19.35 -7.83
N GLU A 473 -14.56 -19.69 -7.39
CA GLU A 473 -15.74 -19.53 -8.26
C GLU A 473 -16.10 -18.03 -8.39
N PRO A 474 -16.67 -17.60 -9.53
CA PRO A 474 -17.17 -16.23 -9.68
C PRO A 474 -18.25 -15.91 -8.66
N SER A 475 -18.43 -14.62 -8.32
CA SER A 475 -19.59 -14.20 -7.51
C SER A 475 -20.91 -14.49 -8.24
N ALA A 476 -21.98 -14.65 -7.44
CA ALA A 476 -23.28 -15.17 -7.89
C ALA A 476 -24.15 -14.16 -8.64
#